data_AF-A0A7X1J0T0-F1
#
_entry.id   AF-A0A7X1J0T0-F1
#
_cell.length_a   1.000
_cell.length_b   1.000
_cell.length_c   1.000
_cell.angle_alpha   90.00
_cell.angle_beta   90.00
_cell.angle_gamma   90.00
#
_symmetry.space_group_name_H-M   'P 1'
#
loop_
_entity.id
_entity.type
_entity.pdbx_description
1 polymer ?
#
loop_
_entity_poly.entity_id
_entity_poly.type
_entity_poly.pdbx_seq_one_letter_code
_entity_poly.pdbx_strand_id
1 'polypeptide(L)'
;MEKAHLPTTEAAVVAIRDLAMEFELTMSVTDDIGADQTSRRTSAELFTVFDPDGSLPHEAFVELAGSPAVSVRLFPEDDARITVDGVEFHDVPRDSVPAFLRSVYSGLARTKGRLFPPGQWLIVPLPGDETYKELIVDANLTPWLARMARG
;
A
#
# COMPACT_ATOMS: atom_id res chain seq x y z
N MET A 1 5.46 -6.63 -19.00
CA MET A 1 5.65 -5.34 -18.32
C MET A 1 6.64 -5.63 -17.21
N GLU A 2 7.86 -5.12 -17.34
CA GLU A 2 8.98 -5.42 -16.44
C GLU A 2 8.65 -4.89 -15.04
N LYS A 3 8.84 -5.72 -14.01
CA LYS A 3 8.80 -5.27 -12.61
C LYS A 3 9.90 -4.21 -12.48
N ALA A 4 9.54 -2.97 -12.18
CA ALA A 4 10.52 -1.95 -11.85
C ALA A 4 11.18 -2.39 -10.53
N HIS A 5 12.47 -2.72 -10.57
CA HIS A 5 13.20 -3.07 -9.37
C HIS A 5 13.48 -1.76 -8.61
N LEU A 6 12.97 -1.67 -7.40
CA LEU A 6 13.00 -0.53 -6.50
C LEU A 6 13.92 -0.90 -5.35
N PRO A 7 15.24 -0.67 -5.48
CA PRO A 7 16.23 -1.07 -4.47
C PRO A 7 16.22 -0.20 -3.21
N THR A 8 15.47 0.91 -3.22
CA THR A 8 15.37 1.84 -2.09
C THR A 8 13.94 2.28 -1.84
N THR A 9 13.64 2.66 -0.59
CA THR A 9 12.35 3.22 -0.19
C THR A 9 12.03 4.51 -0.97
N GLU A 10 13.03 5.36 -1.19
CA GLU A 10 12.94 6.56 -2.01
C GLU A 10 12.49 6.27 -3.45
N ALA A 11 13.08 5.26 -4.10
CA ALA A 11 12.67 4.86 -5.44
C ALA A 11 11.19 4.43 -5.49
N ALA A 12 10.74 3.72 -4.47
CA ALA A 12 9.34 3.32 -4.36
C ALA A 12 8.40 4.52 -4.14
N VAL A 13 8.77 5.48 -3.29
CA VAL A 13 8.00 6.72 -3.09
C VAL A 13 7.89 7.52 -4.38
N VAL A 14 8.97 7.66 -5.15
CA VAL A 14 8.94 8.34 -6.46
C VAL A 14 8.00 7.63 -7.43
N ALA A 15 8.04 6.29 -7.50
CA ALA A 15 7.14 5.52 -8.35
C ALA A 15 5.66 5.68 -7.93
N ILE A 16 5.37 5.73 -6.63
CA ILE A 16 4.02 5.98 -6.12
C ILE A 16 3.58 7.41 -6.46
N ARG A 17 4.49 8.38 -6.42
CA ARG A 17 4.22 9.78 -6.77
C ARG A 17 3.85 9.96 -8.23
N ASP A 18 4.58 9.29 -9.13
CA ASP A 18 4.25 9.28 -10.55
C ASP A 18 2.87 8.67 -10.81
N LEU A 19 2.54 7.60 -10.08
CA LEU A 19 1.21 6.98 -10.16
C LEU A 19 0.12 7.90 -9.61
N ALA A 20 0.36 8.59 -8.50
CA ALA A 20 -0.57 9.55 -7.95
C ALA A 20 -0.86 10.68 -8.96
N MET A 21 0.15 11.16 -9.68
CA MET A 21 -0.04 12.12 -10.76
C MET A 21 -0.81 11.54 -11.95
N GLU A 22 -0.53 10.29 -12.36
CA GLU A 22 -1.24 9.61 -13.46
C GLU A 22 -2.75 9.48 -13.20
N PHE A 23 -3.12 9.17 -11.95
CA PHE A 23 -4.52 8.96 -11.55
C PHE A 23 -5.16 10.18 -10.88
N GLU A 24 -4.49 11.34 -10.90
CA GLU A 24 -4.96 12.60 -10.29
C GLU A 24 -5.34 12.46 -8.80
N LEU A 25 -4.57 11.65 -8.07
CA LEU A 25 -4.77 11.35 -6.66
C LEU A 25 -4.06 12.37 -5.77
N THR A 26 -4.66 12.65 -4.61
CA THR A 26 -3.98 13.45 -3.58
C THR A 26 -3.06 12.53 -2.78
N MET A 27 -1.76 12.77 -2.87
CA MET A 27 -0.74 12.00 -2.17
C MET A 27 -0.14 12.79 -1.02
N SER A 28 -0.11 12.18 0.16
CA SER A 28 0.65 12.63 1.33
C SER A 28 1.74 11.61 1.62
N VAL A 29 2.96 12.07 1.90
CA VAL A 29 4.07 11.22 2.32
C VAL A 29 4.50 11.64 3.71
N THR A 30 4.66 10.66 4.57
CA THR A 30 5.25 10.79 5.90
C THR A 30 6.45 9.85 5.95
N ASP A 31 7.62 10.40 5.67
CA ASP A 31 8.92 9.79 5.85
C ASP A 31 9.37 10.02 7.30
N ASP A 32 9.63 8.96 8.08
CA ASP A 32 10.29 9.12 9.37
C ASP A 32 11.79 9.28 9.10
N ILE A 33 12.16 10.48 8.63
CA ILE A 33 13.54 10.91 8.49
C ILE A 33 14.05 11.15 9.90
N GLY A 34 14.88 10.24 10.40
CA GLY A 34 15.65 10.53 11.59
C GLY A 34 16.43 11.84 11.44
N ALA A 35 16.14 12.76 12.37
CA ALA A 35 16.82 14.01 12.70
C ALA A 35 16.25 15.32 12.10
N ASP A 36 15.65 16.10 13.01
CA ASP A 36 15.51 17.56 13.04
C ASP A 36 14.54 18.23 12.04
N GLN A 37 13.30 18.48 12.47
CA GLN A 37 12.89 19.79 12.99
C GLN A 37 11.45 19.77 13.57
N THR A 38 11.38 19.94 14.88
CA THR A 38 10.37 20.70 15.65
C THR A 38 8.87 20.49 15.36
N SER A 39 8.22 19.81 16.31
CA SER A 39 7.05 20.30 17.08
C SER A 39 5.87 19.32 17.14
N ARG A 40 5.73 18.76 18.34
CA ARG A 40 4.50 18.32 19.02
C ARG A 40 3.94 16.93 18.70
N ARG A 41 4.30 16.02 19.63
CA ARG A 41 3.45 15.03 20.33
C ARG A 41 2.86 13.93 19.41
N THR A 42 3.21 12.64 19.52
CA THR A 42 3.06 11.78 20.72
C THR A 42 3.57 10.36 20.39
N SER A 43 4.47 9.81 21.22
CA SER A 43 4.66 8.38 21.58
C SER A 43 4.82 7.28 20.50
N ALA A 44 6.03 6.70 20.38
CA ALA A 44 6.35 5.26 20.55
C ALA A 44 7.77 4.95 20.00
N GLU A 45 8.78 4.74 20.86
CA GLU A 45 9.40 3.44 21.22
C GLU A 45 10.40 2.90 20.15
N LEU A 46 11.70 3.22 20.28
CA LEU A 46 12.76 2.35 20.86
C LEU A 46 12.82 0.96 20.18
N PHE A 47 13.64 0.81 19.12
CA PHE A 47 14.47 -0.36 18.73
C PHE A 47 14.77 -0.29 17.22
N THR A 48 15.69 0.58 16.80
CA THR A 48 16.05 0.72 15.38
C THR A 48 17.43 0.12 15.12
N VAL A 49 17.48 -0.98 14.36
CA VAL A 49 18.71 -1.63 13.89
C VAL A 49 19.25 -0.82 12.71
N PHE A 50 20.48 -0.34 12.78
CA PHE A 50 21.10 0.50 11.75
C PHE A 50 21.50 -0.31 10.49
N ASP A 51 21.26 0.24 9.31
CA ASP A 51 21.83 -0.25 8.04
C ASP A 51 23.36 -0.04 8.02
N PRO A 52 24.15 -0.79 7.21
CA PRO A 52 25.60 -0.76 7.22
C PRO A 52 26.20 0.58 6.73
N ASP A 53 25.39 1.46 6.15
CA ASP A 53 25.77 2.84 5.77
C ASP A 53 25.49 3.87 6.90
N GLY A 54 24.92 3.44 8.03
CA GLY A 54 24.62 4.30 9.18
C GLY A 54 23.34 5.15 9.03
N SER A 55 22.59 4.96 7.94
CA SER A 55 21.25 5.52 7.80
C SER A 55 20.27 4.68 8.64
N LEU A 56 19.32 5.35 9.29
CA LEU A 56 18.23 4.65 9.96
C LEU A 56 17.43 3.88 8.90
N PRO A 57 16.95 2.65 9.18
CA PRO A 57 16.01 1.97 8.31
C PRO A 57 14.78 2.86 8.15
N HIS A 58 14.65 3.47 6.97
CA HIS A 58 13.59 4.43 6.69
C HIS A 58 12.30 3.68 6.37
N GLU A 59 11.40 3.63 7.35
CA GLU A 59 10.00 3.37 7.09
C GLU A 59 9.40 4.61 6.41
N ALA A 60 8.72 4.41 5.28
CA ALA A 60 7.97 5.47 4.63
C ALA A 60 6.49 5.12 4.62
N PHE A 61 5.66 6.08 5.00
CA PHE A 61 4.22 5.95 4.98
C PHE A 61 3.64 6.90 3.92
N VAL A 62 2.95 6.32 2.93
CA VAL A 62 2.32 7.05 1.84
C VAL A 62 0.82 6.88 1.95
N GLU A 63 0.09 7.98 1.89
CA GLU A 63 -1.36 8.01 1.85
C GLU A 63 -1.83 8.59 0.52
N LEU A 64 -2.68 7.84 -0.17
CA LEU A 64 -3.35 8.23 -1.39
C LEU A 64 -4.82 8.45 -1.07
N ALA A 65 -5.19 9.72 -0.92
CA ALA A 65 -6.57 10.13 -0.75
C ALA A 65 -7.31 10.05 -2.08
N GLY A 66 -8.47 9.40 -2.05
CA GLY A 66 -9.28 9.11 -3.22
C GLY A 66 -10.40 8.12 -2.91
N SER A 67 -11.01 7.56 -3.95
CA SER A 67 -11.95 6.43 -3.84
C SER A 67 -11.49 5.32 -4.78
N PRO A 68 -10.65 4.39 -4.30
CA PRO A 68 -10.45 4.02 -2.90
C PRO A 68 -9.42 4.88 -2.17
N ALA A 69 -9.54 4.95 -0.83
CA ALA A 69 -8.46 5.42 0.03
C ALA A 69 -7.41 4.32 0.17
N VAL A 70 -6.15 4.63 -0.11
CA VAL A 70 -5.06 3.65 -0.02
C VAL A 70 -3.93 4.18 0.84
N SER A 71 -3.45 3.38 1.77
CA SER A 71 -2.26 3.67 2.56
C SER A 71 -1.20 2.61 2.28
N VAL A 72 0.04 3.02 2.10
CA VAL A 72 1.19 2.15 1.83
C VAL A 72 2.24 2.43 2.89
N ARG A 73 2.62 1.42 3.66
CA ARG A 73 3.77 1.44 4.56
C ARG A 73 4.89 0.61 3.95
N LEU A 74 6.00 1.25 3.64
CA LEU A 74 7.20 0.61 3.12
C LEU A 74 8.12 0.27 4.28
N PHE A 75 8.62 -0.97 4.31
CA PHE A 75 9.59 -1.44 5.30
C PHE A 75 11.00 -1.51 4.68
N PRO A 76 12.05 -1.45 5.51
CA PRO A 76 13.44 -1.58 5.05
C PRO A 76 13.75 -2.96 4.46
N GLU A 77 13.00 -4.00 4.84
CA GLU A 77 13.21 -5.41 4.49
C GLU A 77 12.67 -5.79 3.08
N ASP A 78 12.58 -4.83 2.16
CA ASP A 78 12.00 -5.00 0.80
C ASP A 78 10.49 -5.34 0.75
N ASP A 79 9.80 -5.33 1.89
CA ASP A 79 8.37 -5.58 1.98
C ASP A 79 7.56 -4.30 2.25
N ALA A 80 6.25 -4.39 1.97
CA ALA A 80 5.30 -3.31 2.14
C ALA A 80 3.98 -3.85 2.67
N ARG A 81 3.33 -3.02 3.49
CA ARG A 81 1.93 -3.21 3.88
C ARG A 81 1.08 -2.21 3.11
N ILE A 82 0.06 -2.70 2.42
CA ILE A 82 -0.88 -1.87 1.68
C ILE A 82 -2.26 -2.03 2.30
N THR A 83 -2.88 -0.93 2.69
CA THR A 83 -4.27 -0.91 3.16
C THR A 83 -5.13 -0.27 2.10
N VAL A 84 -6.04 -1.03 1.49
CA VAL A 84 -7.01 -0.55 0.51
C VAL A 84 -8.38 -0.47 1.16
N ASP A 85 -8.83 0.75 1.44
CA ASP A 85 -10.18 1.01 1.93
C ASP A 85 -10.55 0.17 3.17
N GLY A 86 -9.57 -0.04 4.07
CA GLY A 86 -9.67 -0.87 5.28
C GLY A 86 -9.18 -2.32 5.14
N VAL A 87 -8.95 -2.81 3.91
CA VAL A 87 -8.42 -4.16 3.68
C VAL A 87 -6.90 -4.15 3.67
N GLU A 88 -6.29 -4.88 4.59
CA GLU A 88 -4.84 -4.87 4.81
C GLU A 88 -4.17 -6.04 4.08
N PHE A 89 -3.23 -5.72 3.20
CA PHE A 89 -2.35 -6.64 2.51
C PHE A 89 -0.98 -6.58 3.17
N HIS A 90 -0.58 -7.69 3.76
CA HIS A 90 0.73 -7.88 4.34
C HIS A 90 1.67 -8.53 3.30
N ASP A 91 2.98 -8.37 3.50
CA ASP A 91 3.99 -9.09 2.71
C ASP A 91 3.92 -8.79 1.19
N VAL A 92 3.63 -7.54 0.82
CA VAL A 92 3.69 -7.11 -0.59
C VAL A 92 5.12 -6.66 -0.89
N PRO A 93 5.85 -7.29 -1.82
CA PRO A 93 7.18 -6.83 -2.19
C PRO A 93 7.13 -5.39 -2.68
N ARG A 94 8.13 -4.60 -2.29
CA ARG A 94 8.26 -3.19 -2.69
C ARG A 94 8.15 -2.99 -4.21
N ASP A 95 8.75 -3.90 -4.98
CA ASP A 95 8.68 -3.94 -6.45
C ASP A 95 7.26 -4.13 -7.01
N SER A 96 6.39 -4.80 -6.25
CA SER A 96 5.00 -5.07 -6.63
C SER A 96 4.06 -3.92 -6.23
N VAL A 97 4.47 -2.99 -5.36
CA VAL A 97 3.63 -1.87 -4.88
C VAL A 97 3.07 -1.01 -6.02
N PRO A 98 3.88 -0.50 -6.98
CA PRO A 98 3.32 0.34 -8.05
C PRO A 98 2.32 -0.42 -8.93
N ALA A 99 2.61 -1.69 -9.22
CA ALA A 99 1.74 -2.55 -10.02
C ALA A 99 0.43 -2.86 -9.28
N PHE A 100 0.49 -3.06 -7.96
CA PHE A 100 -0.66 -3.24 -7.09
C PHE A 100 -1.55 -1.99 -7.10
N LEU A 101 -0.98 -0.81 -6.84
CA LEU A 101 -1.72 0.45 -6.84
C LEU A 101 -2.37 0.70 -8.20
N ARG A 102 -1.63 0.44 -9.29
CA ARG A 102 -2.16 0.60 -10.65
C ARG A 102 -3.36 -0.31 -10.87
N SER A 103 -3.30 -1.56 -10.42
CA SER A 103 -4.42 -2.52 -10.52
C SER A 103 -5.66 -2.04 -9.76
N VAL A 104 -5.47 -1.47 -8.56
CA VAL A 104 -6.55 -0.91 -7.75
C VAL A 104 -7.20 0.30 -8.42
N TYR A 105 -6.42 1.28 -8.86
CA TYR A 105 -6.95 2.53 -9.45
C TYR A 105 -7.44 2.38 -10.89
N SER A 106 -6.89 1.44 -11.68
CA SER A 106 -7.39 1.11 -13.01
C SER A 106 -8.70 0.29 -12.99
N GLY A 107 -9.15 -0.16 -11.82
CA GLY A 107 -10.39 -0.91 -11.66
C GLY A 107 -10.28 -2.41 -12.00
N LEU A 108 -9.08 -2.99 -11.95
CA LEU A 108 -8.86 -4.43 -12.10
C LEU A 108 -9.13 -5.19 -10.78
N ALA A 109 -9.09 -4.49 -9.65
CA ALA A 109 -9.47 -5.02 -8.36
C ALA A 109 -10.95 -5.42 -8.34
N ARG A 110 -11.26 -6.59 -7.79
CA ARG A 110 -12.62 -7.14 -7.69
C ARG A 110 -12.87 -7.74 -6.32
N THR A 111 -14.10 -7.68 -5.84
CA THR A 111 -14.46 -8.44 -4.64
C THR A 111 -15.12 -9.76 -5.02
N LYS A 112 -14.89 -10.79 -4.22
CA LYS A 112 -15.52 -12.09 -4.37
C LYS A 112 -16.21 -12.46 -3.07
N GLY A 113 -17.53 -12.61 -3.10
CA GLY A 113 -18.28 -13.19 -1.99
C GLY A 113 -18.30 -14.72 -2.07
N ARG A 114 -18.31 -15.39 -0.91
CA ARG A 114 -18.61 -16.83 -0.81
C ARG A 114 -19.66 -17.03 0.27
N LEU A 115 -20.63 -17.91 -0.01
CA LEU A 115 -21.72 -18.23 0.92
C LEU A 115 -21.32 -19.26 1.99
N PHE A 116 -20.31 -20.10 1.74
CA PHE A 116 -19.86 -21.11 2.70
C PHE A 116 -18.36 -21.49 2.54
N PRO A 117 -17.49 -21.20 3.53
CA PRO A 117 -17.76 -20.35 4.69
C PRO A 117 -18.10 -18.91 4.24
N PRO A 118 -18.97 -18.19 4.98
CA PRO A 118 -19.34 -16.83 4.63
C PRO A 118 -18.12 -15.91 4.71
N GLY A 119 -17.90 -15.13 3.67
CA GLY A 119 -16.82 -14.14 3.63
C GLY A 119 -16.81 -13.37 2.32
N GLN A 120 -16.14 -12.23 2.34
CA GLN A 120 -15.84 -11.47 1.14
C GLN A 120 -14.34 -11.26 1.06
N TRP A 121 -13.78 -11.40 -0.13
CA TRP A 121 -12.36 -11.19 -0.36
C TRP A 121 -12.15 -10.10 -1.39
N LEU A 122 -11.19 -9.22 -1.16
CA LEU A 122 -10.68 -8.31 -2.16
C LEU A 122 -9.58 -9.02 -2.93
N ILE A 123 -9.70 -9.06 -4.26
CA ILE A 123 -8.76 -9.70 -5.17
C ILE A 123 -8.14 -8.62 -6.05
N VAL A 124 -6.82 -8.48 -5.99
CA VAL A 124 -6.03 -7.52 -6.77
C VAL A 124 -5.07 -8.30 -7.69
N PRO A 125 -5.38 -8.43 -8.98
CA PRO A 125 -4.48 -9.09 -9.93
C PRO A 125 -3.37 -8.13 -10.36
N LEU A 126 -2.12 -8.60 -10.38
CA LEU A 126 -0.98 -7.85 -10.90
C LEU A 126 -0.61 -8.32 -12.30
N PRO A 127 0.03 -7.46 -13.10
CA PRO A 127 0.67 -7.88 -14.34
C PRO A 127 1.76 -8.92 -14.03
N GLY A 128 1.67 -10.09 -14.68
CA GLY A 128 2.64 -11.19 -14.49
C GLY A 128 2.11 -12.39 -13.72
N ASP A 129 0.79 -12.59 -13.66
CA ASP A 129 0.09 -13.74 -13.06
C ASP A 129 0.08 -13.77 -11.52
N GLU A 130 0.67 -12.75 -10.87
CA GLU A 130 0.62 -12.57 -9.42
C GLU A 130 -0.76 -12.01 -9.02
N THR A 131 -1.36 -12.52 -7.94
CA THR A 131 -2.67 -12.06 -7.47
C THR A 131 -2.70 -12.04 -5.96
N TYR A 132 -2.99 -10.89 -5.39
CA TYR A 132 -3.21 -10.75 -3.95
C TYR A 132 -4.69 -10.93 -3.64
N LYS A 133 -4.97 -11.63 -2.54
CA LYS A 133 -6.32 -11.90 -2.10
C LYS A 133 -6.39 -11.83 -0.60
N GLU A 134 -7.13 -10.85 -0.09
CA GLU A 134 -7.32 -10.66 1.34
C GLU A 134 -8.77 -10.69 1.77
N LEU A 135 -9.00 -11.14 3.00
CA LEU A 135 -10.33 -11.20 3.58
C LEU A 135 -10.76 -9.78 3.99
N ILE A 136 -11.96 -9.39 3.56
CA ILE A 136 -12.61 -8.18 4.05
C ILE A 136 -13.16 -8.51 5.43
N VAL A 137 -12.48 -8.02 6.47
CA VAL A 137 -12.85 -8.29 7.87
C VAL A 137 -14.02 -7.40 8.30
N ASP A 138 -14.11 -6.19 7.75
CA ASP A 138 -15.20 -5.26 8.03
C ASP A 138 -16.52 -5.74 7.41
N ALA A 139 -17.52 -5.94 8.27
CA ALA A 139 -18.87 -6.31 7.83
C ALA A 139 -19.57 -5.19 7.02
N ASN A 140 -19.13 -3.94 7.22
CA ASN A 140 -19.63 -2.79 6.48
C ASN A 140 -18.72 -2.52 5.28
N LEU A 141 -19.12 -2.98 4.10
CA LEU A 141 -18.45 -2.60 2.87
C LEU A 141 -18.53 -1.09 2.69
N THR A 142 -17.38 -0.49 2.41
CA THR A 142 -17.32 0.87 1.94
C THR A 142 -18.01 1.01 0.57
N PRO A 143 -18.41 2.22 0.16
CA PRO A 143 -19.01 2.44 -1.15
C PRO A 143 -18.15 1.93 -2.32
N TRP A 144 -16.82 2.02 -2.19
CA TRP A 144 -15.90 1.51 -3.20
C TRP A 144 -15.88 -0.03 -3.25
N LEU A 145 -15.78 -0.70 -2.10
CA LEU A 145 -15.80 -2.17 -2.03
C LEU A 145 -17.12 -2.74 -2.58
N ALA A 146 -18.25 -2.11 -2.22
CA ALA A 146 -19.56 -2.47 -2.74
C ALA A 146 -19.65 -2.27 -4.27
N ARG A 147 -19.00 -1.24 -4.82
CA ARG A 147 -18.93 -1.00 -6.27
C ARG A 147 -18.13 -2.07 -7.00
N MET A 148 -17.10 -2.61 -6.37
CA MET A 148 -16.24 -3.69 -6.88
C MET A 148 -16.86 -5.08 -6.68
N ALA A 149 -17.98 -5.19 -5.95
CA ALA A 149 -18.80 -6.39 -5.88
C ALA A 149 -19.68 -6.61 -7.12
N ARG A 150 -19.56 -5.75 -8.14
CA ARG A 150 -20.38 -5.83 -9.34
C ARG A 150 -19.81 -6.81 -10.37
N GLY A 151 -20.63 -7.80 -10.70
CA GLY A 151 -20.72 -8.45 -12.02
C GLY A 151 -20.27 -9.90 -12.05
#